data_AF-A0A9E4A2T8-F1
#
_entry.id   AF-A0A9E4A2T8-F1
#
_cell.length_a   1.000
_cell.length_b   1.000
_cell.length_c   1.000
_cell.angle_alpha   90.00
_cell.angle_beta   90.00
_cell.angle_gamma   90.00
#
_symmetry.space_group_name_H-M   'P 1'
#
loop_
_entity.id
_entity.type
_entity.pdbx_description
1 polymer ?
#
loop_
_entity_poly.entity_id
_entity_poly.type
_entity_poly.pdbx_seq_one_letter_code
_entity_poly.pdbx_strand_id
1 'polypeptide(L)'
;MEKRRTQQWLQEIYRHPKRYEGKVVIILNDTQIVGVAEDFTEAKRKREQLAASSPPIHDGKMTLFLVPRGVKQVRIRTLRLRSLREDLWEPVYLVNLQTNHGEIQNCEMLIDSGADISLIPFHTGRSLGLSRSDEEILSFAQGIGGGVSYLLRRIDIVIDGHPVSAMVAWCQDEDIEDMIVGRQDVFDAFHIEFRQSERRIIFKPVESKDG
;
A
#
# COMPACT_ATOMS: atom_id res chain seq x y z
N MET A 1 -17.83 9.44 23.47
CA MET A 1 -16.88 8.78 22.55
C MET A 1 -17.44 7.38 22.28
N GLU A 2 -18.26 7.27 21.24
CA GLU A 2 -19.05 6.08 20.96
C GLU A 2 -18.13 4.94 20.52
N LYS A 3 -18.20 3.80 21.21
CA LYS A 3 -17.44 2.59 20.83
C LYS A 3 -17.88 2.21 19.42
N ARG A 4 -17.06 2.48 18.39
CA ARG A 4 -17.26 1.97 17.02
C ARG A 4 -17.62 0.49 17.11
N ARG A 5 -18.88 0.13 16.84
CA ARG A 5 -19.27 -1.25 16.50
C ARG A 5 -18.23 -1.71 15.49
N THR A 6 -17.43 -2.71 15.84
CA THR A 6 -16.45 -3.24 14.89
C THR A 6 -17.23 -3.68 13.66
N GLN A 7 -16.98 -3.04 12.52
CA GLN A 7 -17.80 -3.21 11.32
C GLN A 7 -17.86 -4.71 11.00
N GLN A 8 -19.06 -5.26 10.79
CA GLN A 8 -19.26 -6.70 10.66
C GLN A 8 -18.44 -7.30 9.50
N TRP A 9 -18.30 -6.53 8.41
CA TRP A 9 -17.47 -6.90 7.27
C TRP A 9 -15.98 -7.03 7.62
N LEU A 10 -15.44 -6.22 8.54
CA LEU A 10 -14.05 -6.38 9.01
C LEU A 10 -13.86 -7.69 9.77
N GLN A 11 -14.82 -8.04 10.63
CA GLN A 11 -14.79 -9.30 11.38
C GLN A 11 -14.82 -10.52 10.46
N GLU A 12 -15.57 -10.45 9.36
CA GLU A 12 -15.58 -11.50 8.33
C GLU A 12 -14.20 -11.68 7.69
N ILE A 13 -13.52 -10.57 7.35
CA ILE A 13 -12.15 -10.60 6.81
C ILE A 13 -11.19 -11.24 7.82
N TYR A 14 -11.27 -10.85 9.10
CA TYR A 14 -10.40 -11.42 10.15
C TYR A 14 -10.61 -12.93 10.37
N ARG A 15 -11.84 -13.43 10.20
CA ARG A 15 -12.14 -14.86 10.33
C ARG A 15 -11.67 -15.68 9.13
N HIS A 16 -11.68 -15.09 7.94
CA HIS A 16 -11.37 -15.78 6.70
C HIS A 16 -10.32 -15.04 5.85
N PRO A 17 -9.12 -14.74 6.39
CA PRO A 17 -8.13 -13.89 5.73
C PRO A 17 -7.74 -14.41 4.35
N LYS A 18 -7.51 -15.72 4.21
CA LYS A 18 -7.17 -16.38 2.92
C LYS A 18 -8.17 -16.12 1.79
N ARG A 19 -9.43 -15.78 2.11
CA ARG A 19 -10.48 -15.49 1.13
C ARG A 19 -10.37 -14.09 0.55
N TYR A 20 -9.83 -13.14 1.32
CA TYR A 20 -9.91 -11.72 1.02
C TYR A 20 -8.54 -11.05 0.85
N GLU A 21 -7.49 -11.57 1.48
CA GLU A 21 -6.15 -10.98 1.44
C GLU A 21 -5.66 -10.75 0.00
N GLY A 22 -5.25 -9.52 -0.28
CA GLY A 22 -4.81 -9.07 -1.61
C GLY A 22 -5.94 -8.76 -2.59
N LYS A 23 -7.22 -8.85 -2.18
CA LYS A 23 -8.40 -8.63 -3.02
C LYS A 23 -9.15 -7.36 -2.63
N VAL A 24 -9.91 -6.81 -3.58
CA VAL A 24 -10.82 -5.69 -3.35
C VAL A 24 -12.20 -6.23 -2.96
N VAL A 25 -12.71 -5.83 -1.80
CA VAL A 25 -14.07 -6.15 -1.36
C VAL A 25 -15.01 -4.99 -1.62
N ILE A 26 -16.25 -5.31 -2.02
CA ILE A 26 -17.34 -4.36 -2.23
C ILE A 26 -18.24 -4.45 -1.00
N ILE A 27 -18.39 -3.35 -0.27
CA ILE A 27 -19.11 -3.28 1.00
C ILE A 27 -20.37 -2.44 0.81
N LEU A 28 -21.53 -2.98 1.20
CA LEU A 28 -22.80 -2.26 1.19
C LEU A 28 -23.07 -1.63 2.54
N ASN A 29 -23.36 -0.33 2.55
CA ASN A 29 -23.76 0.45 3.73
C ASN A 29 -22.81 0.32 4.93
N ASP A 30 -21.51 0.09 4.68
CA ASP A 30 -20.50 -0.17 5.71
C ASP A 30 -20.84 -1.36 6.66
N THR A 31 -21.66 -2.30 6.17
CA THR A 31 -22.15 -3.43 6.98
C THR A 31 -21.68 -4.78 6.47
N GLN A 32 -21.92 -5.08 5.19
CA GLN A 32 -21.73 -6.42 4.63
C GLN A 32 -20.93 -6.40 3.33
N ILE A 33 -20.13 -7.45 3.11
CA ILE A 33 -19.43 -7.68 1.85
C ILE A 33 -20.42 -8.27 0.84
N VAL A 34 -20.65 -7.56 -0.27
CA VAL A 34 -21.54 -7.98 -1.36
C VAL A 34 -20.78 -8.43 -2.60
N GLY A 35 -19.46 -8.24 -2.64
CA GLY A 35 -18.62 -8.68 -3.74
C GLY A 35 -17.15 -8.73 -3.38
N VAL A 36 -16.39 -9.51 -4.15
CA VAL A 36 -14.93 -9.63 -4.06
C VAL A 36 -14.38 -9.63 -5.49
N ALA A 37 -13.28 -8.92 -5.71
CA ALA A 37 -12.61 -8.75 -6.99
C ALA A 37 -11.09 -8.82 -6.80
N GLU A 38 -10.36 -9.24 -7.81
CA GLU A 38 -8.90 -9.32 -7.74
C GLU A 38 -8.24 -7.93 -7.74
N ASP A 39 -8.84 -6.96 -8.43
CA ASP A 39 -8.36 -5.58 -8.50
C ASP A 39 -9.50 -4.53 -8.52
N PHE A 40 -9.13 -3.26 -8.50
CA PHE A 40 -10.10 -2.15 -8.52
C PHE A 40 -10.87 -2.01 -9.83
N THR A 41 -10.28 -2.42 -10.96
CA THR A 41 -10.94 -2.37 -12.28
C THR A 41 -12.08 -3.37 -12.31
N GLU A 42 -11.81 -4.60 -11.89
CA GLU A 42 -12.82 -5.65 -11.76
C GLU A 42 -13.87 -5.27 -10.70
N ALA A 43 -13.44 -4.69 -9.57
CA ALA A 43 -14.36 -4.25 -8.51
C ALA A 43 -15.36 -3.21 -9.01
N LYS A 44 -14.90 -2.21 -9.78
CA LYS A 44 -15.76 -1.17 -10.37
C LYS A 44 -16.80 -1.77 -11.31
N ARG A 45 -16.39 -2.68 -12.21
CA ARG A 45 -17.31 -3.39 -13.11
C ARG A 45 -18.34 -4.24 -12.36
N LYS A 46 -17.91 -5.00 -11.34
CA LYS A 46 -18.80 -5.82 -10.50
C LYS A 46 -19.80 -4.95 -9.74
N ARG A 47 -19.37 -3.80 -9.22
CA ARG A 47 -20.25 -2.84 -8.54
C ARG A 47 -21.34 -2.32 -9.47
N GLU A 48 -21.01 -1.98 -10.70
CA GLU A 48 -22.00 -1.54 -11.72
C GLU A 48 -23.02 -2.64 -12.02
N GLN A 49 -22.56 -3.90 -12.15
CA GLN A 49 -23.45 -5.05 -12.33
C GLN A 49 -24.38 -5.27 -11.13
N LEU A 50 -23.87 -5.14 -9.90
CA LEU A 50 -24.66 -5.23 -8.67
C LEU A 50 -25.70 -4.11 -8.59
N ALA A 51 -25.32 -2.88 -8.96
CA ALA A 51 -26.23 -1.76 -9.04
C ALA A 51 -27.33 -2.01 -10.08
N ALA A 52 -27.03 -2.62 -11.24
CA ALA A 52 -27.99 -2.89 -12.30
C ALA A 52 -28.81 -4.19 -12.14
N SER A 53 -28.60 -4.96 -11.06
CA SER A 53 -29.27 -6.26 -10.84
C SER A 53 -30.76 -6.12 -10.49
N SER A 54 -31.52 -7.21 -10.39
CA SER A 54 -32.94 -7.20 -9.99
C SER A 54 -33.22 -8.21 -8.85
N PRO A 55 -33.74 -7.76 -7.69
CA PRO A 55 -33.97 -6.38 -7.31
C PRO A 55 -32.62 -5.66 -7.19
N PRO A 56 -32.51 -4.43 -7.71
CA PRO A 56 -31.26 -3.72 -7.67
C PRO A 56 -30.92 -3.37 -6.22
N ILE A 57 -29.65 -3.48 -5.89
CA ILE A 57 -29.11 -2.96 -4.64
C ILE A 57 -28.96 -1.43 -4.82
N HIS A 58 -30.08 -0.71 -4.99
CA HIS A 58 -30.09 0.74 -5.22
C HIS A 58 -30.15 1.57 -3.94
N ASP A 59 -30.59 0.98 -2.83
CA ASP A 59 -30.90 1.74 -1.61
C ASP A 59 -29.70 1.90 -0.66
N GLY A 60 -28.49 1.64 -1.13
CA GLY A 60 -27.31 1.65 -0.26
C GLY A 60 -26.01 2.11 -0.92
N LYS A 61 -25.17 2.81 -0.13
CA LYS A 61 -23.83 3.24 -0.52
C LYS A 61 -22.93 2.01 -0.63
N MET A 62 -22.36 1.77 -1.81
CA MET A 62 -21.33 0.76 -2.02
C MET A 62 -19.94 1.38 -1.95
N THR A 63 -19.07 0.82 -1.13
CA THR A 63 -17.69 1.26 -0.97
C THR A 63 -16.71 0.14 -1.31
N LEU A 64 -15.50 0.51 -1.75
CA LEU A 64 -14.44 -0.42 -2.13
C LEU A 64 -13.34 -0.42 -1.08
N PHE A 65 -12.82 -1.60 -0.73
CA PHE A 65 -11.72 -1.74 0.23
C PHE A 65 -10.74 -2.80 -0.25
N LEU A 66 -9.47 -2.44 -0.45
CA LEU A 66 -8.40 -3.40 -0.72
C LEU A 66 -7.93 -4.02 0.59
N VAL A 67 -8.07 -5.34 0.71
CA VAL A 67 -7.63 -6.07 1.90
C VAL A 67 -6.13 -6.32 1.82
N PRO A 68 -5.30 -5.79 2.74
CA PRO A 68 -3.87 -6.05 2.75
C PRO A 68 -3.58 -7.54 2.98
N ARG A 69 -2.43 -8.03 2.51
CA ARG A 69 -1.94 -9.37 2.84
C ARG A 69 -1.34 -9.35 4.26
N GLY A 70 -1.57 -10.38 5.06
CA GLY A 70 -0.99 -10.50 6.41
C GLY A 70 -1.66 -9.61 7.46
N VAL A 71 -3.00 -9.69 7.57
CA VAL A 71 -3.82 -8.77 8.37
C VAL A 71 -3.54 -8.85 9.88
N LYS A 72 -2.50 -8.14 10.34
CA LYS A 72 -2.31 -7.71 11.74
C LYS A 72 -1.61 -6.35 11.77
N GLN A 73 -2.38 -5.31 11.41
CA GLN A 73 -1.99 -3.88 11.50
C GLN A 73 -0.78 -3.49 10.64
N VAL A 74 -1.00 -2.63 9.65
CA VAL A 74 0.09 -1.95 8.93
C VAL A 74 0.73 -0.93 9.88
N ARG A 75 2.04 -1.05 10.14
CA ARG A 75 2.79 -0.06 10.93
C ARG A 75 3.81 0.64 10.05
N ILE A 76 3.82 1.97 10.12
CA ILE A 76 4.82 2.84 9.49
C ILE A 76 5.48 3.60 10.63
N ARG A 77 6.69 3.18 11.02
CA ARG A 77 7.40 3.71 12.18
C ARG A 77 8.55 4.63 11.78
N THR A 78 8.27 5.64 10.98
CA THR A 78 9.29 6.63 10.64
C THR A 78 9.37 7.65 11.77
N LEU A 79 10.46 7.59 12.56
CA LEU A 79 10.84 8.67 13.48
C LEU A 79 12.12 9.31 12.94
N ARG A 80 11.99 10.38 12.17
CA ARG A 80 13.15 11.22 11.80
C ARG A 80 13.42 12.21 12.93
N LEU A 81 14.35 11.87 13.82
CA LEU A 81 14.96 12.88 14.68
C LEU A 81 15.98 13.65 13.84
N ARG A 82 15.72 14.93 13.56
CA ARG A 82 16.72 15.79 12.91
C ARG A 82 17.95 15.86 13.81
N SER A 83 19.02 15.20 13.37
CA SER A 83 20.31 15.31 14.03
C SER A 83 20.95 16.65 13.64
N LEU A 84 21.65 17.28 14.57
CA LEU A 84 22.50 18.44 14.28
C LEU A 84 23.80 18.05 13.52
N ARG A 85 24.02 16.75 13.31
CA ARG A 85 25.14 16.21 12.54
C ARG A 85 24.73 16.00 11.09
N GLU A 86 25.27 16.84 10.21
CA GLU A 86 25.09 16.79 8.76
C GLU A 86 25.80 15.59 8.10
N ASP A 87 26.68 14.88 8.81
CA ASP A 87 27.49 13.78 8.27
C ASP A 87 26.85 12.39 8.42
N LEU A 88 25.66 12.29 9.01
CA LEU A 88 24.98 11.00 9.14
C LEU A 88 24.51 10.51 7.77
N TRP A 89 25.04 9.35 7.37
CA TRP A 89 24.59 8.68 6.16
C TRP A 89 23.17 8.15 6.35
N GLU A 90 22.27 8.52 5.43
CA GLU A 90 20.92 7.97 5.37
C GLU A 90 20.88 6.80 4.37
N PRO A 91 20.11 5.73 4.67
CA PRO A 91 19.97 4.60 3.78
C PRO A 91 18.98 4.90 2.65
N VAL A 92 19.31 5.87 1.80
CA VAL A 92 18.53 6.22 0.62
C VAL A 92 19.08 5.46 -0.60
N TYR A 93 18.19 4.97 -1.45
CA TYR A 93 18.54 4.25 -2.66
C TYR A 93 17.73 4.75 -3.86
N LEU A 94 18.31 4.62 -5.06
CA LEU A 94 17.61 4.91 -6.31
C LEU A 94 16.67 3.76 -6.65
N VAL A 95 15.38 4.08 -6.77
CA VAL A 95 14.31 3.13 -7.06
C VAL A 95 13.55 3.62 -8.28
N ASN A 96 13.34 2.74 -9.24
CA ASN A 96 12.58 3.03 -10.44
C ASN A 96 11.11 2.65 -10.21
N LEU A 97 10.19 3.60 -10.36
CA LEU A 97 8.75 3.37 -10.26
C LEU A 97 8.14 3.42 -11.66
N GLN A 98 7.42 2.36 -12.04
CA GLN A 98 6.76 2.31 -13.34
C GLN A 98 5.40 3.00 -13.26
N THR A 99 5.12 3.91 -14.20
CA THR A 99 3.81 4.53 -14.35
C THR A 99 2.82 3.55 -14.98
N ASN A 100 1.54 3.80 -14.81
CA ASN A 100 0.49 3.05 -15.52
C ASN A 100 0.56 3.16 -17.06
N HIS A 101 1.35 4.10 -17.59
CA HIS A 101 1.61 4.29 -19.02
C HIS A 101 2.92 3.63 -19.49
N GLY A 102 3.66 2.98 -18.59
CA GLY A 102 4.90 2.26 -18.88
C GLY A 102 6.17 3.12 -18.83
N GLU A 103 6.06 4.38 -18.45
CA GLU A 103 7.23 5.25 -18.21
C GLU A 103 7.91 4.89 -16.88
N ILE A 104 9.19 5.21 -16.75
CA ILE A 104 9.95 4.97 -15.54
C ILE A 104 10.25 6.30 -14.86
N GLN A 105 9.82 6.44 -13.60
CA GLN A 105 10.17 7.55 -12.73
C GLN A 105 11.28 7.12 -11.76
N ASN A 106 12.39 7.85 -11.73
CA ASN A 106 13.51 7.58 -10.82
C ASN A 106 13.30 8.34 -9.51
N CYS A 107 13.24 7.62 -8.40
CA CYS A 107 12.95 8.17 -7.09
C CYS A 107 14.04 7.78 -6.09
N GLU A 108 14.52 8.73 -5.31
CA GLU A 108 15.31 8.45 -4.12
C GLU A 108 14.36 8.06 -2.98
N MET A 109 14.50 6.84 -2.46
CA MET A 109 13.62 6.32 -1.41
C MET A 109 14.44 5.84 -0.21
N LEU A 110 13.94 6.12 0.99
CA LEU A 110 14.51 5.60 2.23
C LEU A 110 14.22 4.10 2.32
N ILE A 111 15.26 3.28 2.46
CA ILE A 111 15.14 1.84 2.69
C ILE A 111 15.00 1.61 4.18
N ASP A 112 13.79 1.29 4.64
CA ASP A 112 13.42 1.28 6.05
C ASP A 112 12.86 -0.09 6.50
N SER A 113 13.70 -0.87 7.17
CA SER A 113 13.27 -2.13 7.80
C SER A 113 12.24 -1.95 8.93
N GLY A 114 12.10 -0.73 9.48
CA GLY A 114 11.13 -0.36 10.49
C GLY A 114 9.72 -0.09 9.94
N ALA A 115 9.56 0.03 8.62
CA ALA A 115 8.28 0.15 7.95
C ALA A 115 7.77 -1.23 7.49
N ASP A 116 6.53 -1.58 7.86
CA ASP A 116 5.92 -2.83 7.42
C ASP A 116 5.61 -2.79 5.92
N ILE A 117 5.21 -1.63 5.39
CA ILE A 117 4.84 -1.41 3.98
C ILE A 117 5.59 -0.20 3.41
N SER A 118 5.88 -0.23 2.11
CA SER A 118 6.37 0.93 1.36
C SER A 118 5.32 2.05 1.31
N LEU A 119 5.78 3.30 1.23
CA LEU A 119 4.94 4.49 1.24
C LEU A 119 5.37 5.45 0.13
N ILE A 120 4.38 6.03 -0.56
CA ILE A 120 4.58 7.11 -1.52
C ILE A 120 3.64 8.30 -1.20
N PRO A 121 4.11 9.55 -1.38
CA PRO A 121 3.31 10.76 -1.25
C PRO A 121 2.10 10.81 -2.18
N PHE A 122 1.16 11.69 -1.85
CA PHE A 122 -0.01 11.94 -2.69
C PHE A 122 0.39 12.33 -4.12
N HIS A 123 1.27 13.33 -4.26
CA HIS A 123 1.69 13.88 -5.55
C HIS A 123 2.44 12.84 -6.40
N THR A 124 3.26 11.98 -5.78
CA THR A 124 3.99 10.91 -6.49
C THR A 124 3.02 9.87 -7.04
N GLY A 125 2.02 9.44 -6.27
CA GLY A 125 1.03 8.52 -6.81
C GLY A 125 0.24 9.13 -7.98
N ARG A 126 -0.06 10.44 -7.94
CA ARG A 126 -0.67 11.12 -9.08
C ARG A 126 0.23 11.14 -10.32
N SER A 127 1.54 11.37 -10.18
CA SER A 127 2.48 11.33 -11.31
C SER A 127 2.63 9.93 -11.90
N LEU A 128 2.49 8.88 -11.09
CA LEU A 128 2.44 7.48 -11.54
C LEU A 128 1.11 7.11 -12.25
N GLY A 129 0.16 8.05 -12.34
CA GLY A 129 -1.16 7.84 -12.94
C GLY A 129 -2.17 7.19 -12.00
N LEU A 130 -1.89 7.11 -10.69
CA LEU A 130 -2.84 6.60 -9.71
C LEU A 130 -4.01 7.58 -9.55
N SER A 131 -5.19 7.00 -9.41
CA SER A 131 -6.41 7.73 -9.12
C SER A 131 -7.11 7.09 -7.94
N ARG A 132 -7.90 7.91 -7.24
CA ARG A 132 -8.85 7.46 -6.21
C ARG A 132 -10.26 7.75 -6.69
N SER A 133 -11.23 6.95 -6.26
CA SER A 133 -12.64 7.32 -6.33
C SER A 133 -13.23 7.55 -4.94
N ASP A 134 -14.33 8.31 -4.87
CA ASP A 134 -14.99 8.68 -3.60
C ASP A 134 -15.62 7.47 -2.87
N GLU A 135 -15.73 6.33 -3.57
CA GLU A 135 -16.20 5.07 -3.02
C GLU A 135 -15.11 4.29 -2.28
N GLU A 136 -13.84 4.66 -2.40
CA GLU A 136 -12.75 3.94 -1.75
C GLU A 136 -12.63 4.29 -0.26
N ILE A 137 -12.55 3.27 0.59
CA ILE A 137 -12.33 3.46 2.03
C ILE A 137 -10.85 3.73 2.28
N LEU A 138 -10.58 4.91 2.84
CA LEU A 138 -9.26 5.26 3.35
C LEU A 138 -8.88 4.35 4.51
N SER A 139 -7.70 3.75 4.41
CA SER A 139 -7.06 3.09 5.53
C SER A 139 -6.31 4.13 6.36
N PHE A 140 -6.13 3.85 7.65
CA PHE A 140 -5.40 4.72 8.56
C PHE A 140 -4.28 3.94 9.24
N ALA A 141 -3.07 4.47 9.20
CA ALA A 141 -1.90 3.92 9.88
C ALA A 141 -1.44 4.91 10.94
N GLN A 142 -1.04 4.39 12.10
CA GLN A 142 -0.51 5.19 13.19
C GLN A 142 0.99 4.96 13.32
N GLY A 143 1.76 6.03 13.15
CA GLY A 143 3.20 6.08 13.35
C GLY A 143 3.57 6.90 14.59
N ILE A 144 4.88 7.03 14.84
CA ILE A 144 5.39 7.82 15.97
C ILE A 144 5.26 9.34 15.67
N GLY A 145 5.30 9.73 14.40
CA GLY A 145 5.15 11.12 13.94
C GLY A 145 3.70 11.60 13.73
N GLY A 146 2.69 10.75 13.96
CA GLY A 146 1.29 11.07 13.67
C GLY A 146 0.55 9.91 13.00
N GLY A 147 -0.66 10.17 12.51
CA GLY A 147 -1.43 9.19 11.75
C GLY A 147 -1.61 9.62 10.31
N VAL A 148 -1.50 8.67 9.38
CA VAL A 148 -1.59 8.93 7.94
C VAL A 148 -2.79 8.18 7.36
N SER A 149 -3.59 8.89 6.57
CA SER A 149 -4.62 8.27 5.74
C SER A 149 -4.02 7.87 4.40
N TYR A 150 -4.26 6.64 3.98
CA TYR A 150 -3.67 6.09 2.76
C TYR A 150 -4.63 5.17 2.02
N LEU A 151 -4.35 4.99 0.73
CA LEU A 151 -4.93 3.96 -0.10
C LEU A 151 -3.85 2.96 -0.48
N LEU A 152 -4.17 1.67 -0.44
CA LEU A 152 -3.25 0.65 -0.92
C LEU A 152 -3.33 0.55 -2.45
N ARG A 153 -2.16 0.46 -3.07
CA ARG A 153 -2.01 0.29 -4.52
C ARG A 153 -0.91 -0.73 -4.78
N ARG A 154 -1.08 -1.53 -5.84
CA ARG A 154 0.05 -2.27 -6.42
C ARG A 154 0.72 -1.38 -7.46
N ILE A 155 2.03 -1.24 -7.35
CA ILE A 155 2.87 -0.58 -8.37
C ILE A 155 4.05 -1.49 -8.68
N ASP A 156 4.57 -1.37 -9.89
CA ASP A 156 5.78 -2.08 -10.29
C ASP A 156 7.00 -1.22 -9.97
N ILE A 157 7.87 -1.79 -9.14
CA ILE A 157 9.11 -1.19 -8.68
C ILE A 157 10.27 -1.95 -9.33
N VAL A 158 11.27 -1.25 -9.84
CA VAL A 158 12.50 -1.86 -10.35
C VAL A 158 13.68 -1.36 -9.52
N ILE A 159 14.44 -2.31 -8.97
CA ILE A 159 15.67 -2.04 -8.20
C ILE A 159 16.79 -2.83 -8.86
N ASP A 160 17.85 -2.14 -9.30
CA ASP A 160 19.00 -2.75 -10.00
C ASP A 160 18.58 -3.68 -11.16
N GLY A 161 17.57 -3.27 -11.94
CA GLY A 161 17.04 -4.03 -13.08
C GLY A 161 16.10 -5.19 -12.71
N HIS A 162 15.83 -5.42 -11.43
CA HIS A 162 14.96 -6.49 -10.96
C HIS A 162 13.55 -5.95 -10.64
N PRO A 163 12.50 -6.37 -11.37
CA PRO A 163 11.14 -5.91 -11.13
C PRO A 163 10.50 -6.61 -9.93
N VAL A 164 9.74 -5.85 -9.15
CA VAL A 164 8.95 -6.29 -7.99
C VAL A 164 7.60 -5.59 -8.02
N SER A 165 6.51 -6.37 -8.08
CA SER A 165 5.16 -5.83 -7.90
C SER A 165 4.87 -5.66 -6.41
N ALA A 166 4.99 -4.43 -5.92
CA ALA A 166 4.92 -4.11 -4.50
C ALA A 166 3.59 -3.45 -4.14
N MET A 167 3.06 -3.80 -2.96
CA MET A 167 2.00 -3.03 -2.35
C MET A 167 2.59 -1.77 -1.70
N VAL A 168 2.01 -0.62 -2.03
CA VAL A 168 2.41 0.66 -1.47
C VAL A 168 1.23 1.35 -0.78
N ALA A 169 1.51 1.99 0.34
CA ALA A 169 0.63 2.97 0.95
C ALA A 169 0.76 4.29 0.19
N TRP A 170 -0.22 4.61 -0.64
CA TRP A 170 -0.32 5.90 -1.31
C TRP A 170 -1.03 6.90 -0.39
N CYS A 171 -0.26 7.82 0.17
CA CYS A 171 -0.73 8.83 1.11
C CYS A 171 -1.82 9.71 0.50
N GLN A 172 -2.78 10.10 1.34
CA GLN A 172 -3.89 10.97 0.98
C GLN A 172 -3.86 12.30 1.73
N ASP A 173 -2.84 12.48 2.58
CA ASP A 173 -2.44 13.74 3.16
C ASP A 173 -1.36 14.35 2.25
N GLU A 174 -1.57 15.60 1.83
CA GLU A 174 -0.68 16.30 0.88
C GLU A 174 0.61 16.80 1.54
N ASP A 175 0.65 16.91 2.88
CA ASP A 175 1.83 17.38 3.60
C ASP A 175 2.89 16.27 3.80
N ILE A 176 2.56 15.02 3.45
CA ILE A 176 3.45 13.88 3.58
C ILE A 176 4.28 13.71 2.32
N GLU A 177 5.57 13.98 2.45
CA GLU A 177 6.56 13.95 1.36
C GLU A 177 7.53 12.76 1.45
N ASP A 178 7.46 11.95 2.52
CA ASP A 178 8.35 10.80 2.70
C ASP A 178 8.16 9.76 1.58
N MET A 179 9.28 9.26 1.05
CA MET A 179 9.35 8.15 0.11
C MET A 179 10.06 6.97 0.79
N ILE A 180 9.35 5.87 1.01
CA ILE A 180 9.85 4.76 1.85
C ILE A 180 9.67 3.43 1.15
N VAL A 181 10.72 2.62 1.15
CA VAL A 181 10.67 1.19 0.85
C VAL A 181 10.60 0.42 2.15
N GLY A 182 9.44 -0.18 2.42
CA GLY A 182 9.21 -1.02 3.59
C GLY A 182 9.46 -2.50 3.31
N ARG A 183 9.20 -3.33 4.32
CA ARG A 183 9.52 -4.77 4.25
C ARG A 183 8.65 -5.55 3.26
N GLN A 184 7.34 -5.29 3.25
CA GLN A 184 6.42 -6.08 2.43
C GLN A 184 6.81 -6.03 0.95
N ASP A 185 6.82 -7.21 0.32
CA ASP A 185 7.13 -7.45 -1.09
C ASP A 185 8.63 -7.22 -1.45
N VAL A 186 9.24 -6.08 -1.06
CA VAL A 186 10.63 -5.76 -1.44
C VAL A 186 11.65 -6.55 -0.62
N PHE A 187 11.52 -6.63 0.71
CA PHE A 187 12.50 -7.36 1.52
C PHE A 187 12.35 -8.89 1.37
N ASP A 188 11.22 -9.35 0.86
CA ASP A 188 11.02 -10.75 0.48
C ASP A 188 11.71 -11.07 -0.87
N ALA A 189 11.81 -10.08 -1.77
CA ALA A 189 12.43 -10.22 -3.08
C ALA A 189 13.96 -10.03 -3.05
N PHE A 190 14.52 -9.41 -2.01
CA PHE A 190 15.96 -9.13 -1.92
C PHE A 190 16.53 -9.44 -0.54
N HIS A 191 17.75 -10.00 -0.51
CA HIS A 191 18.66 -9.85 0.62
C HIS A 191 19.27 -8.44 0.58
N ILE A 192 19.00 -7.64 1.61
CA ILE A 192 19.42 -6.24 1.70
C ILE A 192 20.52 -6.08 2.75
N GLU A 193 21.68 -5.58 2.35
CA GLU A 193 22.80 -5.27 3.26
C GLU A 193 22.98 -3.75 3.39
N PHE A 194 22.99 -3.25 4.63
CA PHE A 194 23.38 -1.87 4.93
C PHE A 194 24.85 -1.82 5.36
N ARG A 195 25.72 -1.29 4.49
CA ARG A 195 27.16 -1.12 4.77
C ARG A 195 27.46 0.33 5.11
N GLN A 196 27.11 0.73 6.33
CA GLN A 196 27.20 2.12 6.78
C GLN A 196 28.64 2.67 6.73
N SER A 197 29.65 1.87 7.09
CA SER A 197 31.07 2.26 6.97
C SER A 197 31.49 2.55 5.53
N GLU A 198 30.81 1.94 4.55
CA GLU A 198 31.02 2.13 3.12
C GLU A 198 30.00 3.11 2.51
N ARG A 199 29.04 3.63 3.29
CA ARG A 199 27.91 4.45 2.82
C ARG A 199 27.16 3.83 1.64
N ARG A 200 26.92 2.52 1.69
CA ARG A 200 26.32 1.77 0.57
C ARG A 200 25.24 0.81 1.05
N ILE A 201 24.21 0.66 0.22
CA ILE A 201 23.22 -0.42 0.33
C ILE A 201 23.49 -1.40 -0.80
N ILE A 202 23.34 -2.70 -0.53
CA ILE A 202 23.45 -3.75 -1.54
C ILE A 202 22.13 -4.51 -1.57
N PHE A 203 21.50 -4.56 -2.74
CA PHE A 203 20.38 -5.44 -3.03
C PHE A 203 20.89 -6.69 -3.74
N LYS A 204 20.62 -7.86 -3.17
CA LYS A 204 20.86 -9.15 -3.82
C LYS A 204 19.51 -9.83 -4.02
N PRO A 205 19.06 -10.04 -5.26
CA PRO A 205 17.80 -10.73 -5.53
C PRO A 205 17.79 -12.09 -4.84
N VAL A 206 16.66 -12.43 -4.22
CA VAL A 206 16.42 -13.80 -3.75
C VAL A 206 16.15 -14.64 -4.99
N GLU A 207 16.99 -15.65 -5.23
CA GLU A 207 16.75 -16.59 -6.32
C GLU A 207 15.41 -17.30 -6.10
N SER A 208 14.55 -17.28 -7.12
CA SER A 208 13.28 -18.00 -7.10
C SER A 208 13.55 -19.48 -6.83
N LYS A 209 13.04 -20.01 -5.73
CA LYS A 209 13.01 -21.46 -5.48
C LYS A 209 11.90 -22.10 -6.31
N ASP A 210 11.98 -21.99 -7.62
CA ASP A 210 11.11 -22.72 -8.55
C ASP A 210 11.96 -23.23 -9.72
N GLY A 211 12.49 -24.43 -9.52
CA GLY A 211 12.76 -25.43 -10.55
C GLY A 211 11.84 -26.62 -10.33
#